data_AF-A0A1U6GRX9-F1
#
_entry.id   AF-A0A1U6GRX9-F1
#
_cell.length_a   1.000
_cell.length_b   1.000
_cell.length_c   1.000
_cell.angle_alpha   90.00
_cell.angle_beta   90.00
_cell.angle_gamma   90.00
#
_symmetry.space_group_name_H-M   'P 1'
#
loop_
_entity.id
_entity.type
_entity.pdbx_description
1 polymer ?
#
loop_
_entity_poly.entity_id
_entity_poly.type
_entity_poly.pdbx_seq_one_letter_code
_entity_poly.pdbx_strand_id
1 'polypeptide(L)'
;MNISRKSLNLSCLLLGLSGCGGEENSGSVSSPTPTASPTEIPSPIPTSTPEVTEEFAFTEPFSLQTSLGYSATIFEGNGTSVIEGAALFAGDDLAYLTLRLDPDAITYAFPGIISKTYTNDTLQTGPIWHIYGDTEDRLIIEHDAKSAILVTRLTKSESSYFGQIGERIVYRQAIFGHDEPFDLPTRDFSGYEGRAYGYFEAENLADKQVIGTCNFHYTPSDNRISGSASFESQTVQIASMSFVGSPDRENKTFSGNVTDASYGYSGTFYGRFFSPNSSAGFVFEVRNASDEKVIGHCLGSLKGV
;
A
#
# COMPACT_ATOMS: atom_id res chain seq x y z
N MET A 1 32.47 27.95 -11.08
CA MET A 1 32.04 28.52 -12.37
C MET A 1 30.53 28.67 -12.29
N ASN A 2 30.05 29.86 -11.93
CA ASN A 2 28.65 30.11 -11.58
C ASN A 2 27.83 30.43 -12.83
N ILE A 3 26.75 29.69 -13.07
CA ILE A 3 25.71 30.06 -14.04
C ILE A 3 24.40 30.24 -13.27
N SER A 4 24.11 31.50 -12.98
CA SER A 4 22.80 32.00 -12.57
C SER A 4 21.88 32.00 -13.79
N ARG A 5 20.66 31.45 -13.67
CA ARG A 5 19.58 31.72 -14.63
C ARG A 5 18.33 32.20 -13.90
N LYS A 6 17.86 33.34 -14.40
CA LYS A 6 16.72 34.14 -13.97
C LYS A 6 15.41 33.51 -14.43
N SER A 7 14.38 33.82 -13.65
CA SER A 7 12.96 33.62 -13.85
C SER A 7 12.39 34.24 -15.15
N LEU A 8 11.31 33.64 -15.66
CA LEU A 8 10.30 34.34 -16.45
C LEU A 8 8.90 33.90 -16.00
N ASN A 9 8.14 34.86 -15.46
CA ASN A 9 6.69 34.83 -15.32
C ASN A 9 6.05 35.11 -16.69
N LEU A 10 4.94 34.44 -17.01
CA LEU A 10 4.00 34.95 -18.02
C LEU A 10 2.55 34.55 -17.65
N SER A 11 1.77 35.55 -17.26
CA SER A 11 0.31 35.51 -17.11
C SER A 11 -0.35 36.08 -18.37
N CYS A 12 -1.47 35.48 -18.81
CA CYS A 12 -2.57 36.09 -19.59
C CYS A 12 -3.78 35.13 -19.38
N LEU A 13 -4.85 35.45 -18.65
CA LEU A 13 -5.95 36.40 -18.90
C LEU A 13 -6.61 36.23 -20.28
N LEU A 14 -7.83 35.67 -20.32
CA LEU A 14 -8.87 36.10 -21.26
C LEU A 14 -10.27 35.68 -20.82
N LEU A 15 -11.13 36.70 -20.66
CA LEU A 15 -12.57 36.67 -20.43
C LEU A 15 -13.33 36.45 -21.75
N GLY A 16 -14.49 35.81 -21.70
CA GLY A 16 -15.43 35.71 -22.83
C GLY A 16 -16.87 35.61 -22.35
N LEU A 17 -17.59 36.73 -22.44
CA LEU A 17 -19.02 36.92 -22.16
C LEU A 17 -19.90 36.58 -23.38
N SER A 18 -21.20 36.41 -23.08
CA SER A 18 -22.39 36.80 -23.88
C SER A 18 -22.97 35.81 -24.90
N GLY A 19 -24.31 35.72 -24.86
CA GLY A 19 -25.14 34.99 -25.82
C GLY A 19 -26.63 35.09 -25.47
N CYS A 20 -27.21 36.28 -25.61
CA CYS A 20 -28.64 36.57 -25.55
C CYS A 20 -29.22 36.46 -26.96
N GLY A 21 -30.37 35.80 -27.12
CA GLY A 21 -31.08 35.72 -28.40
C GLY A 21 -32.46 35.10 -28.22
N GLY A 22 -33.48 35.95 -28.18
CA GLY A 22 -34.88 35.56 -28.18
C GLY A 22 -35.43 35.44 -29.60
N GLU A 23 -36.45 34.60 -29.76
CA GLU A 23 -37.28 34.56 -30.95
C GLU A 23 -38.71 34.23 -30.51
N GLU A 24 -39.60 35.19 -30.72
CA GLU A 24 -41.04 35.09 -30.49
C GLU A 24 -41.67 34.34 -31.65
N ASN A 25 -42.24 33.15 -31.40
CA ASN A 25 -43.04 32.45 -32.38
C ASN A 25 -44.44 32.16 -31.83
N SER A 26 -45.41 32.83 -32.45
CA SER A 26 -46.85 32.74 -32.20
C SER A 26 -47.42 31.53 -32.92
N GLY A 27 -47.82 30.50 -32.18
CA GLY A 27 -48.33 29.25 -32.74
C GLY A 27 -49.36 28.56 -31.88
N SER A 28 -50.62 28.63 -32.32
CA SER A 28 -51.78 27.75 -32.06
C SER A 28 -51.93 27.11 -30.67
N VAL A 29 -52.95 27.57 -29.93
CA VAL A 29 -53.53 26.87 -28.79
C VAL A 29 -54.22 25.59 -29.29
N SER A 30 -53.56 24.45 -29.13
CA SER A 30 -54.15 23.12 -29.27
C SER A 30 -54.41 22.55 -27.87
N SER A 31 -55.58 21.93 -27.71
CA SER A 31 -56.09 21.36 -26.46
C SER A 31 -55.07 20.39 -25.84
N PRO A 32 -54.77 20.49 -24.53
CA PRO A 32 -53.81 19.61 -23.89
C PRO A 32 -54.33 18.17 -23.92
N THR A 33 -53.58 17.31 -24.61
CA THR A 33 -53.77 15.86 -24.52
C THR A 33 -53.30 15.44 -23.12
N PRO A 34 -54.01 14.56 -22.39
CA PRO A 34 -53.61 14.15 -21.05
C PRO A 34 -52.18 13.60 -21.08
N THR A 35 -51.26 14.32 -20.44
CA THR A 35 -49.89 13.87 -20.21
C THR A 35 -49.95 12.55 -19.43
N ALA A 36 -49.42 11.48 -20.01
CA ALA A 36 -49.29 10.21 -19.31
C ALA A 36 -48.55 10.45 -17.99
N SER A 37 -49.14 9.96 -16.90
CA SER A 37 -48.53 10.00 -15.58
C SER A 37 -47.10 9.43 -15.66
N PRO A 38 -46.07 10.10 -15.12
CA PRO A 38 -44.71 9.58 -15.16
C PRO A 38 -44.72 8.20 -14.52
N THR A 39 -44.37 7.18 -15.32
CA THR A 39 -44.12 5.84 -14.79
C THR A 39 -43.03 5.99 -13.74
N GLU A 40 -43.35 5.68 -12.48
CA GLU A 40 -42.39 5.69 -11.39
C GLU A 40 -41.21 4.81 -11.82
N ILE A 41 -40.06 5.46 -12.06
CA ILE A 41 -38.82 4.73 -12.28
C ILE A 41 -38.55 4.00 -10.96
N PRO A 42 -38.44 2.67 -10.96
CA PRO A 42 -38.18 1.94 -9.74
C PRO A 42 -36.93 2.52 -9.08
N SER A 43 -37.09 2.99 -7.84
CA SER A 43 -35.97 3.51 -7.05
C SER A 43 -34.88 2.45 -7.02
N PRO A 44 -33.61 2.78 -7.31
CA PRO A 44 -32.54 1.79 -7.29
C PRO A 44 -32.51 1.15 -5.91
N ILE A 45 -32.65 -0.18 -5.88
CA ILE A 45 -32.49 -0.95 -4.64
C ILE A 45 -31.04 -0.71 -4.19
N PRO A 46 -30.79 -0.16 -2.99
CA PRO A 46 -29.43 -0.01 -2.50
C PRO A 46 -28.79 -1.39 -2.47
N THR A 47 -27.73 -1.58 -3.25
CA THR A 47 -26.92 -2.78 -3.19
C THR A 47 -26.36 -2.86 -1.78
N SER A 48 -26.68 -3.92 -1.04
CA SER A 48 -26.13 -4.14 0.30
C SER A 48 -24.61 -4.18 0.20
N THR A 49 -23.94 -3.27 0.92
CA THR A 49 -22.50 -3.37 1.12
C THR A 49 -22.22 -4.70 1.84
N PRO A 50 -21.30 -5.56 1.34
CA PRO A 50 -20.94 -6.77 2.05
C PRO A 50 -20.42 -6.42 3.45
N GLU A 51 -21.00 -7.04 4.48
CA GLU A 51 -20.53 -6.93 5.84
C GLU A 51 -19.22 -7.74 5.94
N VAL A 52 -18.11 -7.06 6.26
CA VAL A 52 -16.82 -7.72 6.46
C VAL A 52 -16.83 -8.33 7.87
N THR A 53 -16.96 -9.65 7.96
CA THR A 53 -17.07 -10.34 9.27
C THR A 53 -15.79 -11.04 9.72
N GLU A 54 -14.80 -11.25 8.84
CA GLU A 54 -13.61 -12.03 9.18
C GLU A 54 -12.37 -11.14 9.36
N GLU A 55 -12.00 -10.96 10.64
CA GLU A 55 -10.71 -10.44 11.09
C GLU A 55 -9.74 -11.60 11.33
N PHE A 56 -8.44 -11.41 11.06
CA PHE A 56 -7.42 -12.40 11.36
C PHE A 56 -7.40 -12.78 12.85
N ALA A 57 -7.95 -13.95 13.17
CA ALA A 57 -7.95 -14.48 14.53
C ALA A 57 -6.74 -15.39 14.76
N PHE A 58 -5.83 -14.99 15.65
CA PHE A 58 -4.70 -15.83 16.11
C PHE A 58 -5.11 -16.95 17.07
N THR A 59 -6.41 -17.25 17.13
CA THR A 59 -7.01 -18.33 17.95
C THR A 59 -7.32 -19.57 17.13
N GLU A 60 -7.16 -19.52 15.80
CA GLU A 60 -7.42 -20.62 14.88
C GLU A 60 -6.19 -20.87 14.01
N PRO A 61 -5.88 -22.13 13.64
CA PRO A 61 -4.77 -22.43 12.77
C PRO A 61 -5.02 -21.86 11.37
N PHE A 62 -4.00 -21.27 10.76
CA PHE A 62 -4.06 -20.79 9.38
C PHE A 62 -2.78 -21.12 8.63
N SER A 63 -2.87 -21.16 7.31
CA SER A 63 -1.72 -21.25 6.41
C SER A 63 -1.91 -20.32 5.23
N LEU A 64 -1.04 -19.33 5.13
CA LEU A 64 -1.06 -18.29 4.11
C LEU A 64 0.18 -18.43 3.23
N GLN A 65 0.02 -18.02 1.98
CA GLN A 65 1.08 -17.93 1.00
C GLN A 65 0.91 -16.63 0.24
N THR A 66 2.02 -16.00 -0.14
CA THR A 66 1.98 -14.78 -0.94
C THR A 66 3.15 -14.74 -1.92
N SER A 67 2.87 -14.30 -3.14
CA SER A 67 3.87 -13.82 -4.09
C SER A 67 4.00 -12.29 -4.04
N LEU A 68 3.24 -11.62 -3.18
CA LEU A 68 3.22 -10.16 -3.11
C LEU A 68 4.37 -9.63 -2.25
N GLY A 69 5.29 -8.95 -2.92
CA GLY A 69 6.12 -7.92 -2.32
C GLY A 69 7.07 -8.41 -1.24
N TYR A 70 7.72 -9.55 -1.48
CA TYR A 70 8.90 -9.89 -0.71
C TYR A 70 9.96 -8.80 -0.90
N SER A 71 10.39 -8.20 0.20
CA SER A 71 11.56 -7.33 0.20
C SER A 71 12.57 -7.77 1.24
N ALA A 72 13.84 -7.55 0.94
CA ALA A 72 14.90 -7.58 1.91
C ALA A 72 15.63 -6.24 1.89
N THR A 73 15.71 -5.58 3.05
CA THR A 73 16.50 -4.35 3.19
C THR A 73 17.58 -4.57 4.23
N ILE A 74 18.83 -4.21 3.89
CA ILE A 74 19.99 -4.37 4.76
C ILE A 74 20.57 -2.99 5.08
N PHE A 75 20.84 -2.75 6.35
CA PHE A 75 21.51 -1.54 6.82
C PHE A 75 22.79 -1.94 7.55
N GLU A 76 23.90 -1.31 7.20
CA GLU A 76 25.19 -1.52 7.85
C GLU A 76 25.53 -0.33 8.76
N GLY A 77 26.00 -0.63 9.97
CA GLY A 77 26.18 0.31 11.07
C GLY A 77 27.35 1.29 10.89
N ASN A 78 28.07 1.20 9.78
CA ASN A 78 29.08 2.19 9.37
C ASN A 78 28.46 3.37 8.58
N GLY A 79 27.13 3.41 8.42
CA GLY A 79 26.41 4.48 7.72
C GLY A 79 26.08 4.15 6.27
N THR A 80 26.64 3.07 5.72
CA THR A 80 26.28 2.57 4.39
C THR A 80 25.00 1.74 4.49
N SER A 81 23.91 2.25 3.93
CA SER A 81 22.70 1.46 3.70
C SER A 81 22.89 0.71 2.39
N VAL A 82 22.64 -0.61 2.36
CA VAL A 82 22.60 -1.36 1.10
C VAL A 82 21.24 -2.02 0.97
N ILE A 83 20.40 -1.43 0.12
CA ILE A 83 19.09 -2.01 -0.15
C ILE A 83 19.24 -3.14 -1.18
N GLU A 84 19.54 -4.36 -0.72
CA GLU A 84 19.60 -5.58 -1.54
C GLU A 84 18.20 -6.06 -1.94
N GLY A 85 17.58 -5.34 -2.87
CA GLY A 85 16.45 -5.82 -3.68
C GLY A 85 15.10 -5.94 -2.95
N ALA A 86 14.10 -5.23 -3.47
CA ALA A 86 12.75 -5.78 -3.45
C ALA A 86 12.69 -6.77 -4.61
N ALA A 87 12.29 -8.01 -4.35
CA ALA A 87 11.64 -8.75 -5.42
C ALA A 87 10.25 -8.10 -5.55
N LEU A 88 10.15 -7.02 -6.34
CA LEU A 88 8.88 -6.42 -6.73
C LEU A 88 8.02 -7.36 -7.58
N PHE A 89 8.47 -8.59 -7.81
CA PHE A 89 7.98 -9.44 -8.87
C PHE A 89 6.91 -10.40 -8.38
N ALA A 90 5.81 -10.42 -9.13
CA ALA A 90 5.07 -11.63 -9.41
C ALA A 90 6.05 -12.67 -9.99
N GLY A 91 6.46 -13.66 -9.20
CA GLY A 91 7.44 -14.67 -9.61
C GLY A 91 7.33 -15.95 -8.77
N ASP A 92 8.23 -16.90 -9.03
CA ASP A 92 8.28 -18.22 -8.37
C ASP A 92 8.68 -18.16 -6.89
N ASP A 93 9.17 -17.01 -6.43
CA ASP A 93 9.57 -16.76 -5.05
C ASP A 93 8.34 -16.50 -4.18
N LEU A 94 8.05 -17.45 -3.31
CA LEU A 94 6.88 -17.46 -2.44
C LEU A 94 7.30 -17.27 -0.98
N ALA A 95 6.53 -16.46 -0.26
CA ALA A 95 6.60 -16.42 1.19
C ALA A 95 5.43 -17.22 1.79
N TYR A 96 5.68 -17.87 2.92
CA TYR A 96 4.71 -18.70 3.64
C TYR A 96 4.62 -18.26 5.08
N LEU A 97 3.40 -18.33 5.64
CA LEU A 97 3.14 -18.10 7.05
C LEU A 97 2.12 -19.12 7.53
N THR A 98 2.44 -19.87 8.57
CA THR A 98 1.56 -20.89 9.14
C THR A 98 1.50 -20.74 10.65
N LEU A 99 0.29 -20.60 11.19
CA LEU A 99 0.00 -20.72 12.62
C LEU A 99 -0.52 -22.13 12.91
N ARG A 100 0.07 -22.80 13.88
CA ARG A 100 -0.40 -24.07 14.46
C ARG A 100 -0.66 -23.85 15.94
N LEU A 101 -1.68 -24.51 16.49
CA LEU A 101 -2.01 -24.44 17.93
C LEU A 101 -1.48 -25.64 18.74
N ASP A 102 -1.02 -26.71 18.07
CA ASP A 102 -0.43 -27.89 18.72
C ASP A 102 0.77 -28.46 17.91
N PRO A 103 2.03 -28.26 18.39
CA PRO A 103 2.39 -27.26 19.39
C PRO A 103 2.08 -25.85 18.88
N ASP A 104 1.83 -24.91 19.80
CA ASP A 104 1.53 -23.53 19.46
C ASP A 104 2.76 -22.82 18.86
N ALA A 105 2.75 -22.64 17.55
CA ALA A 105 3.93 -22.24 16.78
C ALA A 105 3.57 -21.51 15.50
N ILE A 106 4.42 -20.53 15.18
CA ILE A 106 4.38 -19.79 13.92
C ILE A 106 5.59 -20.21 13.09
N THR A 107 5.31 -20.82 11.94
CA THR A 107 6.33 -21.14 10.94
C THR A 107 6.23 -20.10 9.83
N TYR A 108 7.35 -19.53 9.43
CA TYR A 108 7.40 -18.56 8.35
C TYR A 108 8.57 -18.86 7.44
N ALA A 109 8.34 -18.68 6.14
CA ALA A 109 9.37 -18.84 5.13
C ALA A 109 9.38 -17.61 4.23
N PHE A 110 10.58 -17.09 4.02
CA PHE A 110 10.89 -16.10 2.99
C PHE A 110 11.81 -16.77 1.97
N PRO A 111 11.97 -16.22 0.75
CA PRO A 111 12.93 -16.76 -0.21
C PRO A 111 14.32 -16.98 0.42
N GLY A 112 14.77 -18.24 0.38
CA GLY A 112 16.05 -18.69 0.95
C GLY A 112 16.09 -18.89 2.48
N ILE A 113 14.99 -18.70 3.20
CA ILE A 113 14.93 -18.77 4.67
C ILE A 113 13.66 -19.48 5.13
N ILE A 114 13.82 -20.50 5.96
CA ILE A 114 12.71 -21.11 6.71
C ILE A 114 13.01 -20.95 8.19
N SER A 115 12.05 -20.44 8.95
CA SER A 115 12.19 -20.22 10.38
C SER A 115 10.90 -20.60 11.12
N LYS A 116 11.03 -20.80 12.42
CA LYS A 116 9.95 -21.18 13.31
C LYS A 116 10.16 -20.47 14.65
N THR A 117 9.10 -19.86 15.15
CA THR A 117 9.02 -19.33 16.51
C THR A 117 7.85 -19.99 17.23
N TYR A 118 7.90 -20.06 18.56
CA TYR A 118 6.76 -20.50 19.34
C TYR A 118 6.00 -19.29 19.88
N THR A 119 4.70 -19.44 20.12
CA THR A 119 3.90 -18.32 20.64
C THR A 119 4.24 -17.98 22.09
N ASN A 120 4.81 -18.91 22.85
CA ASN A 120 5.38 -18.61 24.18
C ASN A 120 6.67 -17.78 24.11
N ASP A 121 7.26 -17.59 22.92
CA ASP A 121 8.37 -16.65 22.67
C ASP A 121 7.85 -15.21 22.39
N THR A 122 6.62 -14.89 22.79
CA THR A 122 6.04 -13.55 22.62
C THR A 122 6.81 -12.53 23.46
N LEU A 123 7.46 -11.58 22.79
CA LEU A 123 8.08 -10.42 23.42
C LEU A 123 7.05 -9.34 23.76
N GLN A 124 6.08 -9.14 22.87
CA GLN A 124 5.14 -8.05 22.98
C GLN A 124 3.86 -8.40 22.21
N THR A 125 2.70 -8.10 22.80
CA THR A 125 1.39 -8.13 22.12
C THR A 125 0.74 -6.76 22.23
N GLY A 126 0.25 -6.24 21.11
CA GLY A 126 -0.48 -5.00 20.98
C GLY A 126 -1.81 -5.20 20.27
N PRO A 127 -2.62 -4.13 20.11
CA PRO A 127 -3.93 -4.24 19.46
C PRO A 127 -3.84 -4.57 17.97
N ILE A 128 -2.70 -4.28 17.32
CA ILE A 128 -2.51 -4.44 15.88
C ILE A 128 -1.20 -5.15 15.53
N TRP A 129 -0.46 -5.64 16.55
CA TRP A 129 0.82 -6.29 16.34
C TRP A 129 1.12 -7.39 17.36
N HIS A 130 1.80 -8.42 16.89
CA HIS A 130 2.42 -9.46 17.71
C HIS A 130 3.92 -9.52 17.40
N ILE A 131 4.75 -9.53 18.44
CA ILE A 131 6.21 -9.61 18.31
C ILE A 131 6.71 -10.85 19.03
N TYR A 132 7.43 -11.71 18.30
CA TYR A 132 8.01 -12.96 18.80
C TYR A 132 9.53 -12.96 18.61
N GLY A 133 10.25 -13.77 19.38
CA GLY A 133 11.71 -13.97 19.26
C GLY A 133 12.48 -13.27 20.37
N ASP A 134 13.63 -12.66 20.04
CA ASP A 134 14.50 -11.96 21.00
C ASP A 134 14.93 -10.56 20.50
N THR A 135 15.91 -9.92 21.13
CA THR A 135 16.30 -8.57 20.69
C THR A 135 17.02 -8.54 19.34
N GLU A 136 17.61 -9.64 18.91
CA GLU A 136 18.44 -9.78 17.73
C GLU A 136 17.72 -10.44 16.56
N ASP A 137 16.76 -11.34 16.78
CA ASP A 137 15.94 -11.93 15.73
C ASP A 137 14.46 -11.91 16.13
N ARG A 138 13.67 -11.07 15.44
CA ARG A 138 12.26 -10.84 15.75
C ARG A 138 11.38 -11.14 14.56
N LEU A 139 10.27 -11.79 14.85
CA LEU A 139 9.11 -11.83 13.97
C LEU A 139 8.08 -10.81 14.46
N ILE A 140 7.69 -9.88 13.60
CA ILE A 140 6.66 -8.87 13.84
C ILE A 140 5.52 -9.18 12.87
N ILE A 141 4.32 -9.41 13.39
CA ILE A 141 3.11 -9.61 12.59
C ILE A 141 2.17 -8.46 12.90
N GLU A 142 1.88 -7.63 11.90
CA GLU A 142 0.94 -6.53 12.00
C GLU A 142 -0.36 -6.88 11.30
N HIS A 143 -1.48 -6.74 12.00
CA HIS A 143 -2.81 -7.19 11.56
C HIS A 143 -3.86 -6.06 11.65
N ASP A 144 -3.41 -4.83 11.42
CA ASP A 144 -4.26 -3.62 11.39
C ASP A 144 -5.27 -3.65 10.22
N ALA A 145 -5.02 -4.48 9.21
CA ALA A 145 -5.95 -4.68 8.11
C ALA A 145 -6.80 -5.93 8.36
N LYS A 146 -8.12 -5.80 8.20
CA LYS A 146 -9.09 -6.84 8.58
C LYS A 146 -8.74 -8.20 7.96
N SER A 147 -8.35 -8.23 6.69
CA SER A 147 -8.14 -9.48 5.96
C SER A 147 -6.78 -9.58 5.27
N ALA A 148 -5.80 -8.81 5.76
CA ALA A 148 -4.41 -8.93 5.37
C ALA A 148 -3.48 -8.56 6.52
N ILE A 149 -2.31 -9.16 6.56
CA ILE A 149 -1.28 -8.94 7.58
C ILE A 149 0.06 -8.62 6.93
N LEU A 150 0.83 -7.74 7.55
CA LEU A 150 2.21 -7.49 7.20
C LEU A 150 3.11 -8.28 8.14
N VAL A 151 3.94 -9.16 7.59
CA VAL A 151 4.92 -9.90 8.38
C VAL A 151 6.29 -9.34 8.11
N THR A 152 7.01 -9.02 9.19
CA THR A 152 8.39 -8.53 9.16
C THR A 152 9.28 -9.45 9.99
N ARG A 153 10.34 -9.99 9.40
CA ARG A 153 11.47 -10.53 10.17
C ARG A 153 12.55 -9.46 10.26
N LEU A 154 12.92 -9.08 11.47
CA LEU A 154 14.02 -8.18 11.77
C LEU A 154 15.16 -8.98 12.38
N THR A 155 16.32 -8.98 11.72
CA THR A 155 17.53 -9.62 12.25
C THR A 155 18.62 -8.57 12.44
N LYS A 156 19.26 -8.54 13.62
CA LYS A 156 20.45 -7.77 13.96
C LYS A 156 21.60 -8.73 14.16
N SER A 157 22.76 -8.39 13.60
CA SER A 157 23.96 -9.21 13.73
C SER A 157 25.19 -8.31 13.71
N GLU A 158 26.27 -8.70 14.36
CA GLU A 158 27.56 -8.08 14.11
C GLU A 158 28.11 -8.64 12.79
N SER A 159 28.54 -7.74 11.89
CA SER A 159 29.18 -8.15 10.64
C SER A 159 30.49 -7.39 10.45
N SER A 160 31.50 -8.09 9.92
CA SER A 160 32.74 -7.45 9.49
C SER A 160 32.66 -7.15 7.99
N TYR A 161 32.53 -5.88 7.62
CA TYR A 161 32.59 -5.45 6.22
C TYR A 161 33.86 -4.64 6.00
N PHE A 162 34.69 -5.07 5.04
CA PHE A 162 36.03 -4.50 4.78
C PHE A 162 36.92 -4.31 6.03
N GLY A 163 36.80 -5.21 7.01
CA GLY A 163 37.60 -5.17 8.25
C GLY A 163 37.09 -4.19 9.31
N GLN A 164 35.96 -3.51 9.08
CA GLN A 164 35.23 -2.78 10.12
C GLN A 164 34.10 -3.65 10.67
N ILE A 165 34.03 -3.78 11.99
CA ILE A 165 32.92 -4.46 12.68
C ILE A 165 31.82 -3.42 12.86
N GLY A 166 30.63 -3.71 12.32
CA GLY A 166 29.44 -2.87 12.44
C GLY A 166 28.17 -3.70 12.62
N GLU A 167 27.15 -3.10 13.23
CA GLU A 167 25.81 -3.71 13.34
C GLU A 167 25.21 -3.83 11.93
N ARG A 168 24.74 -5.02 11.56
CA ARG A 168 23.97 -5.26 10.36
C ARG A 168 22.53 -5.53 10.75
N ILE A 169 21.61 -4.70 10.26
CA ILE A 169 20.18 -4.84 10.46
C ILE A 169 19.55 -5.28 9.15
N VAL A 170 18.76 -6.35 9.17
CA VAL A 170 18.08 -6.88 8.00
C VAL A 170 16.58 -6.95 8.26
N TYR A 171 15.80 -6.31 7.39
CA TYR A 171 14.36 -6.38 7.36
C TYR A 171 13.93 -7.26 6.21
N ARG A 172 13.13 -8.30 6.48
CA ARG A 172 12.45 -9.10 5.46
C ARG A 172 10.96 -8.95 5.63
N GLN A 173 10.26 -8.62 4.57
CA GLN A 173 8.83 -8.34 4.66
C GLN A 173 8.04 -8.97 3.54
N ALA A 174 6.82 -9.38 3.85
CA ALA A 174 5.82 -9.77 2.87
C ALA A 174 4.41 -9.48 3.41
N ILE A 175 3.47 -9.26 2.50
CA ILE A 175 2.06 -9.04 2.83
C ILE A 175 1.29 -10.32 2.55
N PHE A 176 0.62 -10.84 3.56
CA PHE A 176 -0.21 -12.04 3.48
C PHE A 176 -1.68 -11.65 3.60
N GLY A 177 -2.56 -12.46 3.04
CA GLY A 177 -4.00 -12.32 3.22
C GLY A 177 -4.70 -13.56 2.68
N HIS A 178 -6.00 -13.64 2.91
CA HIS A 178 -6.80 -14.75 2.39
C HIS A 178 -6.98 -14.59 0.87
N ASP A 179 -6.80 -15.70 0.14
CA ASP A 179 -6.97 -15.79 -1.32
C ASP A 179 -8.29 -16.47 -1.71
N GLU A 180 -9.28 -16.40 -0.83
CA GLU A 180 -10.61 -16.93 -1.13
C GLU A 180 -11.25 -16.15 -2.29
N PRO A 181 -12.08 -16.78 -3.14
CA PRO A 181 -12.73 -16.06 -4.23
C PRO A 181 -13.59 -14.89 -3.74
N PHE A 182 -13.35 -13.70 -4.28
CA PHE A 182 -14.16 -12.51 -3.99
C PHE A 182 -14.32 -11.59 -5.21
N ASP A 183 -15.40 -10.81 -5.18
CA ASP A 183 -15.64 -9.77 -6.16
C ASP A 183 -15.02 -8.45 -5.72
N LEU A 184 -14.29 -7.80 -6.63
CA LEU A 184 -13.80 -6.44 -6.41
C LEU A 184 -14.99 -5.48 -6.32
N PRO A 185 -14.84 -4.35 -5.60
CA PRO A 185 -15.91 -3.37 -5.52
C PRO A 185 -16.30 -2.91 -6.93
N THR A 186 -17.59 -2.76 -7.18
CA THR A 186 -18.10 -2.22 -8.45
C THR A 186 -18.37 -0.72 -8.38
N ARG A 187 -18.34 -0.15 -7.17
CA ARG A 187 -18.55 1.27 -6.92
C ARG A 187 -17.26 2.05 -7.12
N ASP A 188 -17.36 3.18 -7.82
CA ASP A 188 -16.27 4.14 -7.93
C ASP A 188 -15.88 4.73 -6.57
N PHE A 189 -14.57 4.97 -6.43
CA PHE A 189 -13.94 5.55 -5.25
C PHE A 189 -14.04 4.70 -3.99
N SER A 190 -13.93 3.38 -4.11
CA SER A 190 -13.61 2.52 -2.96
C SER A 190 -12.26 2.93 -2.40
N GLY A 191 -12.29 3.70 -1.30
CA GLY A 191 -11.11 4.24 -0.64
C GLY A 191 -10.57 3.28 0.42
N TYR A 192 -9.27 3.22 0.56
CA TYR A 192 -8.54 2.43 1.54
C TYR A 192 -7.65 3.35 2.37
N GLU A 193 -7.58 3.13 3.69
CA GLU A 193 -6.61 3.78 4.59
C GLU A 193 -5.78 2.74 5.30
N GLY A 194 -4.52 3.07 5.55
CA GLY A 194 -3.71 2.29 6.45
C GLY A 194 -2.31 2.84 6.62
N ARG A 195 -1.37 1.93 6.83
CA ARG A 195 -0.01 2.24 7.22
C ARG A 195 0.95 1.96 6.09
N ALA A 196 1.95 2.82 5.99
CA ALA A 196 3.06 2.67 5.07
C ALA A 196 4.35 2.41 5.85
N TYR A 197 5.25 1.58 5.31
CA TYR A 197 6.57 1.31 5.88
C TYR A 197 7.58 1.63 4.80
N GLY A 198 8.40 2.64 5.01
CA GLY A 198 9.43 3.06 4.07
C GLY A 198 10.82 2.74 4.62
N TYR A 199 11.65 2.14 3.79
CA TYR A 199 13.03 1.82 4.07
C TYR A 199 13.92 2.69 3.21
N PHE A 200 14.56 3.67 3.84
CA PHE A 200 15.27 4.73 3.16
C PHE A 200 16.77 4.47 3.19
N GLU A 201 17.42 4.53 2.02
CA GLU A 201 18.86 4.43 1.91
C GLU A 201 19.56 5.68 2.49
N ALA A 202 18.87 6.83 2.44
CA ALA A 202 19.35 8.16 2.78
C ALA A 202 20.21 8.20 4.07
N GLU A 203 21.46 8.65 3.93
CA GLU A 203 22.47 8.66 5.00
C GLU A 203 22.08 9.54 6.19
N ASN A 204 21.34 10.62 5.94
CA ASN A 204 20.97 11.62 6.93
C ASN A 204 19.81 11.21 7.85
N LEU A 205 19.16 10.07 7.60
CA LEU A 205 18.10 9.56 8.45
C LEU A 205 18.70 8.69 9.56
N ALA A 206 18.41 9.08 10.81
CA ALA A 206 18.79 8.32 12.00
C ALA A 206 18.10 6.95 12.02
N ASP A 207 16.81 6.92 11.71
CA ASP A 207 16.02 5.71 11.57
C ASP A 207 15.82 5.40 10.09
N LYS A 208 16.29 4.22 9.67
CA LYS A 208 16.20 3.80 8.27
C LYS A 208 14.84 3.22 7.91
N GLN A 209 14.08 2.78 8.90
CA GLN A 209 12.68 2.41 8.77
C GLN A 209 11.83 3.58 9.25
N VAL A 210 10.96 4.09 8.39
CA VAL A 210 10.03 5.17 8.74
C VAL A 210 8.61 4.69 8.49
N ILE A 211 7.79 4.80 9.53
CA ILE A 211 6.37 4.45 9.49
C ILE A 211 5.61 5.68 9.03
N GLY A 212 4.80 5.49 8.00
CA GLY A 212 3.95 6.50 7.39
C GLY A 212 2.48 6.07 7.36
N THR A 213 1.70 6.87 6.65
CA THR A 213 0.30 6.57 6.34
C THR A 213 0.14 6.40 4.84
N CYS A 214 -0.81 5.56 4.42
CA CYS A 214 -1.19 5.43 3.01
C CYS A 214 -2.70 5.55 2.83
N ASN A 215 -3.10 6.18 1.73
CA ASN A 215 -4.47 6.30 1.29
C ASN A 215 -4.54 6.00 -0.20
N PHE A 216 -5.46 5.16 -0.64
CA PHE A 216 -5.63 4.92 -2.07
C PHE A 216 -7.07 4.59 -2.42
N HIS A 217 -7.43 4.78 -3.68
CA HIS A 217 -8.77 4.66 -4.21
C HIS A 217 -8.75 3.77 -5.44
N TYR A 218 -9.72 2.87 -5.51
CA TYR A 218 -10.03 2.10 -6.69
C TYR A 218 -11.27 2.68 -7.38
N THR A 219 -11.14 2.96 -8.68
CA THR A 219 -12.20 3.48 -9.55
C THR A 219 -12.44 2.48 -10.68
N PRO A 220 -13.42 1.56 -10.53
CA PRO A 220 -13.73 0.55 -11.54
C PRO A 220 -14.11 1.12 -12.91
N SER A 221 -14.82 2.25 -12.97
CA SER A 221 -15.27 2.84 -14.25
C SER A 221 -14.11 3.23 -15.17
N ASP A 222 -13.00 3.68 -14.59
CA ASP A 222 -11.79 4.09 -15.29
C ASP A 222 -10.69 3.00 -15.29
N ASN A 223 -10.98 1.82 -14.71
CA ASN A 223 -10.00 0.78 -14.42
C ASN A 223 -8.69 1.35 -13.83
N ARG A 224 -8.83 2.13 -12.75
CA ARG A 224 -7.74 2.92 -12.18
C ARG A 224 -7.60 2.70 -10.69
N ILE A 225 -6.36 2.63 -10.21
CA ILE A 225 -6.01 2.79 -8.80
C ILE A 225 -5.14 4.04 -8.64
N SER A 226 -5.40 4.84 -7.61
CA SER A 226 -4.58 6.01 -7.31
C SER A 226 -4.56 6.35 -5.83
N GLY A 227 -3.48 6.94 -5.34
CA GLY A 227 -3.37 7.27 -3.93
C GLY A 227 -2.11 8.04 -3.57
N SER A 228 -1.81 8.06 -2.27
CA SER A 228 -0.58 8.61 -1.72
C SER A 228 -0.12 7.87 -0.47
N ALA A 229 1.18 7.99 -0.18
CA ALA A 229 1.76 7.65 1.11
C ALA A 229 2.63 8.80 1.62
N SER A 230 2.52 9.11 2.91
CA SER A 230 3.29 10.18 3.56
C SER A 230 4.18 9.60 4.63
N PHE A 231 5.45 9.99 4.64
CA PHE A 231 6.45 9.58 5.62
C PHE A 231 6.99 10.81 6.35
N GLU A 232 6.94 10.76 7.67
CA GLU A 232 7.41 11.82 8.56
C GLU A 232 8.44 11.26 9.55
N SER A 233 9.54 11.97 9.73
CA SER A 233 10.54 11.68 10.76
C SER A 233 10.78 12.93 11.60
N GLN A 234 10.63 12.81 12.92
CA GLN A 234 10.80 13.92 13.85
C GLN A 234 9.99 15.18 13.45
N THR A 235 8.73 15.01 13.04
CA THR A 235 7.81 16.07 12.55
C THR A 235 8.17 16.72 11.22
N VAL A 236 9.21 16.22 10.54
CA VAL A 236 9.59 16.66 9.20
C VAL A 236 9.11 15.62 8.19
N GLN A 237 8.33 16.05 7.20
CA GLN A 237 8.02 15.20 6.06
C GLN A 237 9.33 14.87 5.32
N ILE A 238 9.58 13.60 5.05
CA ILE A 238 10.78 13.13 4.34
C ILE A 238 10.46 12.52 2.98
N ALA A 239 9.19 12.15 2.75
CA ALA A 239 8.68 11.76 1.45
C ALA A 239 7.14 11.89 1.40
N SER A 240 6.63 12.17 0.21
CA SER A 240 5.21 12.20 -0.13
C SER A 240 5.01 11.53 -1.49
N MET A 241 4.75 10.22 -1.46
CA MET A 241 4.61 9.40 -2.65
C MET A 241 3.19 9.52 -3.19
N SER A 242 3.05 9.66 -4.51
CA SER A 242 1.79 9.54 -5.24
C SER A 242 1.80 8.29 -6.10
N PHE A 243 0.71 7.54 -6.07
CA PHE A 243 0.55 6.28 -6.81
C PHE A 243 -0.50 6.45 -7.89
N VAL A 244 -0.22 5.96 -9.10
CA VAL A 244 -1.22 5.80 -10.17
C VAL A 244 -0.94 4.50 -10.91
N GLY A 245 -1.95 3.65 -11.02
CA GLY A 245 -1.83 2.36 -11.69
C GLY A 245 -3.12 1.84 -12.27
N SER A 246 -3.04 0.63 -12.79
CA SER A 246 -4.15 -0.10 -13.39
C SER A 246 -4.36 -1.42 -12.63
N PRO A 247 -5.61 -1.74 -12.25
CA PRO A 247 -5.96 -3.03 -11.70
C PRO A 247 -6.14 -4.09 -12.80
N ASP A 248 -5.77 -5.31 -12.44
CA ASP A 248 -6.12 -6.54 -13.11
C ASP A 248 -7.24 -7.21 -12.29
N ARG A 249 -8.47 -7.13 -12.81
CA ARG A 249 -9.66 -7.59 -12.09
C ARG A 249 -9.79 -9.10 -12.01
N GLU A 250 -9.13 -9.80 -12.93
CA GLU A 250 -9.13 -11.27 -13.00
C GLU A 250 -8.20 -11.81 -11.92
N ASN A 251 -6.96 -11.31 -11.87
CA ASN A 251 -5.95 -11.75 -10.91
C ASN A 251 -6.06 -11.07 -9.53
N LYS A 252 -6.95 -10.07 -9.39
CA LYS A 252 -7.10 -9.22 -8.19
C LYS A 252 -5.81 -8.47 -7.83
N THR A 253 -4.96 -8.23 -8.81
CA THR A 253 -3.69 -7.53 -8.65
C THR A 253 -3.78 -6.13 -9.22
N PHE A 254 -2.79 -5.29 -8.94
CA PHE A 254 -2.66 -3.97 -9.56
C PHE A 254 -1.20 -3.55 -9.60
N SER A 255 -0.86 -2.70 -10.56
CA SER A 255 0.50 -2.18 -10.70
C SER A 255 0.50 -0.79 -11.31
N GLY A 256 1.56 -0.03 -11.08
CA GLY A 256 1.69 1.27 -11.70
C GLY A 256 2.97 2.00 -11.32
N ASN A 257 2.89 3.32 -11.42
CA ASN A 257 4.00 4.23 -11.17
C ASN A 257 3.85 4.92 -9.81
N VAL A 258 5.00 5.21 -9.20
CA VAL A 258 5.12 6.00 -7.98
C VAL A 258 5.96 7.23 -8.28
N THR A 259 5.54 8.40 -7.79
CA THR A 259 6.29 9.65 -7.90
C THR A 259 6.26 10.45 -6.61
N ASP A 260 7.34 11.16 -6.31
CA ASP A 260 7.43 12.19 -5.27
C ASP A 260 8.03 13.44 -5.91
N ALA A 261 7.19 14.46 -6.14
CA ALA A 261 7.63 15.69 -6.78
C ALA A 261 8.54 16.54 -5.88
N SER A 262 8.44 16.40 -4.56
CA SER A 262 9.18 17.21 -3.59
C SER A 262 10.60 16.71 -3.41
N TYR A 263 10.79 15.39 -3.36
CA TYR A 263 12.09 14.74 -3.13
C TYR A 263 12.66 14.06 -4.38
N GLY A 264 11.93 14.11 -5.50
CA GLY A 264 12.38 13.61 -6.79
C GLY A 264 12.40 12.09 -6.90
N TYR A 265 11.72 11.36 -6.01
CA TYR A 265 11.60 9.90 -6.12
C TYR A 265 10.68 9.52 -7.29
N SER A 266 11.06 8.47 -8.00
CA SER A 266 10.21 7.85 -9.02
C SER A 266 10.46 6.35 -9.11
N GLY A 267 9.44 5.59 -9.49
CA GLY A 267 9.57 4.14 -9.62
C GLY A 267 8.23 3.47 -9.85
N THR A 268 8.09 2.24 -9.35
CA THR A 268 6.92 1.39 -9.62
C THR A 268 6.38 0.75 -8.35
N PHE A 269 5.11 0.33 -8.41
CA PHE A 269 4.47 -0.44 -7.36
C PHE A 269 3.70 -1.63 -7.94
N TYR A 270 3.57 -2.66 -7.12
CA TYR A 270 2.80 -3.87 -7.40
C TYR A 270 2.03 -4.28 -6.15
N GLY A 271 0.77 -4.64 -6.32
CA GLY A 271 -0.18 -4.84 -5.23
C GLY A 271 -1.27 -5.85 -5.53
N ARG A 272 -2.05 -6.16 -4.49
CA ARG A 272 -3.18 -7.08 -4.54
C ARG A 272 -4.31 -6.61 -3.62
N PHE A 273 -5.53 -6.95 -4.00
CA PHE A 273 -6.70 -6.91 -3.13
C PHE A 273 -6.79 -8.26 -2.39
N PHE A 274 -7.25 -8.24 -1.13
CA PHE A 274 -7.37 -9.44 -0.31
C PHE A 274 -8.83 -9.75 0.02
N SER A 275 -9.17 -11.03 0.05
CA SER A 275 -10.53 -11.50 0.39
C SER A 275 -10.87 -11.21 1.85
N PRO A 276 -12.15 -10.95 2.20
CA PRO A 276 -13.30 -10.77 1.31
C PRO A 276 -13.49 -9.31 0.89
N ASN A 277 -12.44 -8.69 0.31
CA ASN A 277 -12.44 -7.32 -0.21
C ASN A 277 -12.37 -6.21 0.85
N SER A 278 -11.86 -6.53 2.03
CA SER A 278 -11.74 -5.56 3.13
C SER A 278 -10.40 -4.84 3.14
N SER A 279 -9.40 -5.36 2.42
CA SER A 279 -8.01 -4.92 2.51
C SER A 279 -7.33 -4.96 1.15
N ALA A 280 -6.37 -4.07 0.98
CA ALA A 280 -5.48 -4.07 -0.17
C ALA A 280 -4.08 -3.67 0.29
N GLY A 281 -3.07 -4.24 -0.34
CA GLY A 281 -1.69 -3.99 -0.01
C GLY A 281 -0.82 -3.95 -1.25
N PHE A 282 0.29 -3.23 -1.17
CA PHE A 282 1.26 -3.16 -2.25
C PHE A 282 2.66 -2.90 -1.72
N VAL A 283 3.63 -3.32 -2.52
CA VAL A 283 5.04 -2.96 -2.38
C VAL A 283 5.38 -1.92 -3.44
N PHE A 284 6.30 -1.02 -3.14
CA PHE A 284 6.86 -0.08 -4.10
C PHE A 284 8.37 0.02 -3.96
N GLU A 285 9.02 0.34 -5.07
CA GLU A 285 10.43 0.72 -5.12
C GLU A 285 10.53 2.02 -5.90
N VAL A 286 11.25 2.98 -5.32
CA VAL A 286 11.54 4.26 -5.97
C VAL A 286 13.01 4.64 -5.78
N ARG A 287 13.50 5.44 -6.71
CA ARG A 287 14.84 6.06 -6.67
C ARG A 287 14.73 7.54 -6.98
N ASN A 288 15.58 8.36 -6.37
CA ASN A 288 15.69 9.77 -6.72
C ASN A 288 16.84 10.04 -7.70
N ALA A 289 17.05 11.30 -8.08
CA ALA A 289 18.11 11.70 -9.00
C ALA A 289 19.54 11.47 -8.48
N SER A 290 19.71 11.32 -7.16
CA SER A 290 20.96 10.95 -6.50
C SER A 290 21.16 9.44 -6.38
N ASP A 291 20.26 8.64 -6.98
CA ASP A 291 20.20 7.18 -6.89
C ASP A 291 19.90 6.63 -5.48
N GLU A 292 19.42 7.47 -4.55
CA GLU A 292 18.96 6.99 -3.25
C GLU A 292 17.70 6.16 -3.43
N LYS A 293 17.71 4.93 -2.92
CA LYS A 293 16.58 4.00 -3.02
C LYS A 293 15.66 4.08 -1.80
N VAL A 294 14.37 3.89 -2.07
CA VAL A 294 13.36 3.61 -1.05
C VAL A 294 12.57 2.38 -1.50
N ILE A 295 12.49 1.37 -0.62
CA ILE A 295 11.50 0.31 -0.73
C ILE A 295 10.42 0.60 0.30
N GLY A 296 9.15 0.36 -0.03
CA GLY A 296 8.15 0.35 1.00
C GLY A 296 6.95 -0.52 0.74
N HIS A 297 6.17 -0.70 1.80
CA HIS A 297 4.95 -1.47 1.84
C HIS A 297 3.82 -0.57 2.29
N CYS A 298 2.68 -0.66 1.64
CA CYS A 298 1.44 -0.06 2.08
C CYS A 298 0.42 -1.17 2.30
N LEU A 299 -0.27 -1.12 3.44
CA LEU A 299 -1.35 -2.04 3.76
C LEU A 299 -2.51 -1.23 4.32
N GLY A 300 -3.68 -1.33 3.69
CA GLY A 300 -4.86 -0.56 4.08
C GLY A 300 -6.16 -1.33 4.00
N SER A 301 -7.12 -0.86 4.78
CA SER A 301 -8.49 -1.38 4.85
C SER A 301 -9.48 -0.46 4.15
N LEU A 302 -10.56 -1.01 3.63
CA LEU A 302 -11.64 -0.27 2.98
C LEU A 302 -12.30 0.72 3.98
N LYS A 303 -12.45 1.99 3.56
CA LYS A 303 -13.11 3.06 4.33
C LYS A 303 -14.60 2.79 4.53
N GLY A 304 -15.08 2.98 5.75
CA GLY A 304 -16.51 3.12 6.03
C GLY A 304 -17.31 1.82 5.97
N VAL A 305 -16.69 0.69 6.35
CA VAL A 305 -17.38 -0.56 6.69
C VAL A 305 -17.69 -0.58 8.18
#